data_AF-A0A2N7AVY4-F1
#
_entry.id   AF-A0A2N7AVY4-F1
#
_cell.length_a   1.000
_cell.length_b   1.000
_cell.length_c   1.000
_cell.angle_alpha   90.00
_cell.angle_beta   90.00
_cell.angle_gamma   90.00
#
_symmetry.space_group_name_H-M   'P 1'
#
loop_
_entity.id
_entity.type
_entity.pdbx_description
1 polymer ?
#
loop_
_entity_poly.entity_id
_entity_poly.type
_entity_poly.pdbx_seq_one_letter_code
_entity_poly.pdbx_strand_id
1 'polypeptide(L)'
;MKEDLTNDTFEIIDRMYNHLRTQKYDSEILNILIKAAQALQKNIPPQIVAAKTVNGITLISLSKKLTFDTETNDDINKLRPIARSGGYKWSGAGSQDLRSQF
;
A
#
# COMPACT_ATOMS: atom_id res chain seq x y z
N MET A 1 -0.29 15.00 -14.92
CA MET A 1 -1.04 14.49 -13.75
C MET A 1 -1.04 12.96 -13.60
N LYS A 2 -1.07 12.14 -14.67
CA LYS A 2 -1.04 10.66 -14.52
C LYS A 2 0.35 10.10 -14.20
N GLU A 3 1.39 10.65 -14.84
CA GLU A 3 2.79 10.23 -14.61
C GLU A 3 3.28 10.55 -13.20
N ASP A 4 2.81 11.67 -12.64
CA ASP A 4 3.10 12.13 -11.28
C ASP A 4 2.72 11.06 -10.25
N LEU A 5 1.48 10.57 -10.31
CA LEU A 5 0.99 9.56 -9.36
C LEU A 5 1.70 8.21 -9.49
N THR A 6 2.14 7.83 -10.68
CA THR A 6 2.90 6.58 -10.87
C THR A 6 4.27 6.70 -10.20
N ASN A 7 4.97 7.81 -10.43
CA ASN A 7 6.27 8.07 -9.82
C ASN A 7 6.14 8.20 -8.30
N ASP A 8 5.18 8.99 -7.80
CA ASP A 8 4.92 9.14 -6.37
C ASP A 8 4.66 7.79 -5.69
N THR A 9 3.81 6.96 -6.30
CA THR A 9 3.49 5.64 -5.74
C THR A 9 4.72 4.74 -5.73
N PHE A 10 5.52 4.78 -6.81
CA PHE A 10 6.74 3.99 -6.91
C PHE A 10 7.77 4.43 -5.87
N GLU A 11 8.03 5.72 -5.73
CA GLU A 11 8.99 6.27 -4.77
C GLU A 11 8.62 5.94 -3.33
N ILE A 12 7.34 6.01 -2.98
CA ILE A 12 6.88 5.62 -1.65
C ILE A 12 7.10 4.11 -1.43
N ILE A 13 6.76 3.25 -2.39
CA ILE A 13 6.96 1.79 -2.30
C ILE A 13 8.45 1.45 -2.19
N ASP A 14 9.30 2.10 -2.98
CA ASP A 14 10.74 1.85 -3.00
C ASP A 14 11.39 2.29 -1.69
N ARG A 15 11.05 3.48 -1.17
CA ARG A 15 11.51 3.93 0.15
C ARG A 15 11.11 2.95 1.25
N MET A 16 9.84 2.55 1.30
CA MET A 16 9.35 1.56 2.26
C MET A 16 10.12 0.24 2.17
N TYR A 17 10.36 -0.25 0.94
CA TYR A 17 11.07 -1.51 0.73
C TYR A 17 12.51 -1.44 1.23
N ASN A 18 13.25 -0.38 0.87
CA ASN A 18 14.64 -0.22 1.27
C ASN A 18 14.78 -0.06 2.79
N HIS A 19 13.88 0.68 3.41
CA HIS A 19 13.81 0.84 4.85
C HIS A 19 13.56 -0.49 5.57
N LEU A 20 12.47 -1.18 5.23
CA LEU A 20 12.08 -2.44 5.87
C LEU A 20 13.07 -3.59 5.57
N ARG A 21 13.69 -3.60 4.38
CA ARG A 21 14.72 -4.57 4.03
C ARG A 21 15.95 -4.43 4.92
N THR A 22 16.36 -3.19 5.20
CA THR A 22 17.52 -2.91 6.08
C THR A 22 17.26 -3.40 7.50
N GLN A 23 16.01 -3.30 7.97
CA GLN A 23 15.58 -3.80 9.27
C GLN A 23 15.32 -5.32 9.31
N LYS A 24 15.51 -6.04 8.19
CA LYS A 24 15.17 -7.46 8.04
C LYS A 24 13.73 -7.78 8.47
N TYR A 25 12.79 -6.91 8.07
CA TYR A 25 11.38 -7.06 8.40
C TYR A 25 10.75 -8.29 7.72
N ASP A 26 9.48 -8.57 8.06
CA ASP A 26 8.74 -9.73 7.57
C ASP A 26 8.80 -9.89 6.05
N SER A 27 9.19 -11.07 5.60
CA SER A 27 9.44 -11.36 4.18
C SER A 27 8.18 -11.28 3.30
N GLU A 28 6.98 -11.48 3.88
CA GLU A 28 5.74 -11.33 3.12
C GLU A 28 5.40 -9.86 2.87
N ILE A 29 5.72 -8.97 3.82
CA ILE A 29 5.60 -7.51 3.62
C ILE A 29 6.54 -7.06 2.51
N LEU A 30 7.80 -7.51 2.54
CA LEU A 30 8.77 -7.20 1.48
C LEU A 30 8.30 -7.72 0.11
N ASN A 31 7.72 -8.92 0.06
CA ASN A 31 7.16 -9.47 -1.18
C ASN A 31 5.97 -8.68 -1.71
N ILE A 32 5.11 -8.14 -0.83
CA ILE A 32 4.02 -7.23 -1.24
C ILE A 32 4.59 -6.00 -1.93
N LEU A 33 5.62 -5.37 -1.35
CA LEU A 33 6.23 -4.17 -1.90
C LEU A 33 6.89 -4.42 -3.27
N ILE A 34 7.58 -5.55 -3.43
CA ILE A 34 8.15 -5.97 -4.72
C ILE A 34 7.03 -6.16 -5.76
N LYS A 35 5.95 -6.88 -5.40
CA LYS A 35 4.81 -7.09 -6.30
C LYS A 35 4.13 -5.78 -6.67
N ALA A 36 4.07 -4.82 -5.76
CA ALA A 36 3.51 -3.49 -6.01
C ALA A 36 4.37 -2.69 -7.00
N ALA A 37 5.69 -2.70 -6.86
CA ALA A 37 6.62 -2.08 -7.82
C ALA A 37 6.49 -2.73 -9.21
N GLN A 38 6.43 -4.07 -9.29
CA GLN A 38 6.22 -4.80 -10.54
C GLN A 38 4.85 -4.48 -11.17
N ALA A 39 3.81 -4.28 -10.36
CA ALA A 39 2.49 -3.90 -10.83
C ALA A 39 2.49 -2.51 -11.51
N LEU A 40 3.22 -1.55 -10.95
CA LEU A 40 3.40 -0.22 -11.57
C LEU A 40 4.13 -0.33 -12.91
N GLN A 41 5.18 -1.14 -13.00
CA GLN A 41 5.90 -1.37 -14.27
C GLN A 41 5.00 -2.01 -15.35
N LYS A 42 3.98 -2.78 -14.94
CA LYS A 42 2.96 -3.35 -15.83
C LYS A 42 1.85 -2.36 -16.19
N ASN A 43 2.04 -1.06 -15.94
CA ASN A 43 1.07 0.02 -16.18
C ASN A 43 -0.26 -0.17 -15.43
N ILE A 44 -0.27 -0.90 -14.31
CA ILE A 44 -1.45 -0.97 -13.44
C ILE A 44 -1.65 0.42 -12.83
N PRO A 45 -2.89 0.96 -12.81
CA PRO A 45 -3.16 2.28 -12.25
C PRO A 45 -2.58 2.43 -10.83
N PRO A 46 -1.84 3.52 -10.54
CA PRO A 46 -1.15 3.71 -9.26
C PRO A 46 -2.10 3.67 -8.07
N GLN A 47 -3.35 4.10 -8.25
CA GLN A 47 -4.38 4.06 -7.21
C GLN A 47 -4.77 2.63 -6.84
N ILE A 48 -4.85 1.73 -7.82
CA ILE A 48 -5.12 0.30 -7.59
C ILE A 48 -3.93 -0.35 -6.88
N VAL A 49 -2.71 -0.01 -7.30
CA VAL A 49 -1.50 -0.51 -6.64
C VAL A 49 -1.46 -0.04 -5.19
N ALA A 50 -1.59 1.26 -4.94
CA ALA A 50 -1.60 1.84 -3.60
C ALA A 50 -2.66 1.20 -2.70
N ALA A 51 -3.90 1.03 -3.20
CA ALA A 51 -4.97 0.39 -2.44
C ALA A 51 -4.64 -1.06 -2.07
N LYS A 52 -4.16 -1.86 -3.03
CA LYS A 52 -3.81 -3.26 -2.80
C LYS A 52 -2.61 -3.41 -1.86
N THR A 53 -1.62 -2.53 -1.97
CA THR A 53 -0.45 -2.51 -1.08
C THR A 53 -0.87 -2.22 0.36
N VAL A 54 -1.62 -1.14 0.60
CA VAL A 54 -2.08 -0.77 1.95
C VAL A 54 -2.92 -1.89 2.57
N ASN A 55 -3.82 -2.49 1.79
CA ASN A 55 -4.66 -3.59 2.28
C ASN A 55 -3.84 -4.85 2.59
N GLY A 56 -2.91 -5.23 1.70
CA GLY A 56 -2.04 -6.37 1.92
C GLY A 56 -1.19 -6.22 3.17
N ILE A 57 -0.57 -5.05 3.35
CA ILE A 57 0.23 -4.72 4.54
C ILE A 57 -0.63 -4.78 5.81
N THR A 58 -1.84 -4.22 5.78
CA THR A 58 -2.77 -4.21 6.92
C THR A 58 -3.20 -5.62 7.31
N LEU A 59 -3.50 -6.48 6.34
CA LEU A 59 -3.91 -7.86 6.61
C LEU A 59 -2.78 -8.66 7.25
N ILE A 60 -1.56 -8.54 6.71
CA ILE A 60 -0.40 -9.24 7.28
C ILE A 60 -0.06 -8.71 8.67
N SER A 61 -0.10 -7.39 8.88
CA SER A 61 0.20 -6.82 10.19
C SER A 61 -0.80 -7.26 11.26
N LEU A 62 -2.09 -7.34 10.92
CA LEU A 62 -3.11 -7.90 11.82
C LEU A 62 -2.90 -9.40 12.07
N SER A 63 -2.66 -10.18 11.01
CA SER A 63 -2.50 -11.64 11.12
C SER A 63 -1.27 -12.03 11.95
N LYS A 64 -0.17 -11.30 11.81
CA LYS A 64 1.11 -11.60 12.45
C LYS A 64 1.40 -10.71 13.67
N LYS A 65 0.46 -9.82 14.03
CA LYS A 65 0.62 -8.82 15.11
C LYS A 65 1.88 -7.96 14.95
N LEU A 66 2.19 -7.58 13.72
CA LEU A 66 3.36 -6.76 13.41
C LEU A 66 3.08 -5.28 13.69
N THR A 67 4.10 -4.57 14.15
CA THR A 67 4.07 -3.13 14.37
C THR A 67 5.06 -2.44 13.45
N PHE A 68 4.63 -1.36 12.82
CA PHE A 68 5.48 -0.52 11.98
C PHE A 68 6.05 0.64 12.78
N ASP A 69 7.27 1.07 12.43
CA ASP A 69 7.85 2.29 12.97
C ASP A 69 7.19 3.55 12.38
N THR A 70 7.57 4.72 12.89
CA THR A 70 6.98 5.99 12.46
C THR A 70 7.18 6.24 10.97
N GLU A 71 8.37 5.97 10.44
CA GLU A 71 8.70 6.18 9.03
C GLU A 71 7.84 5.31 8.10
N THR A 72 7.69 4.02 8.41
CA THR A 72 6.85 3.13 7.62
C THR A 72 5.37 3.52 7.72
N ASN A 73 4.91 3.95 8.91
CA ASN A 73 3.53 4.43 9.08
C ASN A 73 3.26 5.70 8.27
N ASP A 74 4.22 6.62 8.20
CA ASP A 74 4.11 7.84 7.41
C ASP A 74 4.00 7.52 5.91
N ASP A 75 4.75 6.53 5.44
CA ASP A 75 4.68 6.09 4.06
C ASP A 75 3.37 5.37 3.71
N ILE A 76 2.85 4.53 4.61
CA ILE A 76 1.50 3.96 4.49
C ILE A 76 0.46 5.09 4.43
N ASN A 77 0.61 6.13 5.25
CA ASN A 77 -0.30 7.28 5.25
C ASN A 77 -0.24 8.11 3.97
N LYS A 78 0.92 8.18 3.29
CA LYS A 78 1.06 8.80 1.97
C LYS A 78 0.45 7.98 0.84
N LEU A 79 0.42 6.64 0.94
CA LEU A 79 -0.27 5.78 -0.03
C LEU A 79 -1.80 5.87 0.04
N ARG A 80 -2.37 6.12 1.23
CA ARG A 80 -3.83 6.22 1.43
C ARG A 80 -4.54 7.28 0.57
N PRO A 81 -4.07 8.53 0.44
CA PRO A 81 -4.69 9.52 -0.44
C PRO A 81 -4.57 9.11 -1.92
N ILE A 82 -3.45 8.52 -2.34
CA ILE A 82 -3.28 8.01 -3.72
C ILE A 82 -4.28 6.89 -4.00
N ALA A 83 -4.46 5.95 -3.05
CA ALA A 83 -5.46 4.89 -3.17
C ALA A 83 -6.90 5.42 -3.33
N ARG A 84 -7.18 6.64 -2.83
CA ARG A 84 -8.50 7.29 -2.84
C ARG A 84 -8.67 8.34 -3.95
N SER A 85 -7.59 8.74 -4.63
CA SER A 85 -7.61 9.82 -5.63
C SER A 85 -8.14 9.38 -7.00
N GLY A 86 -8.18 8.08 -7.26
CA GLY A 86 -8.76 7.53 -8.48
C GLY A 86 -10.27 7.42 -8.31
N GLY A 87 -11.02 7.69 -9.38
CA GLY A 87 -12.46 7.39 -9.49
C GLY A 87 -12.82 5.91 -9.32
N TYR A 88 -11.91 5.07 -8.79
CA TYR A 88 -12.19 3.84 -8.08
C TYR A 88 -13.02 4.15 -6.82
N LYS A 89 -14.24 4.65 -7.05
CA LYS A 89 -15.36 4.44 -6.16
C LYS A 89 -15.48 2.94 -6.08
N TRP A 90 -15.11 2.37 -4.94
CA TRP A 90 -15.63 1.08 -4.54
C TRP A 90 -17.15 1.17 -4.74
N SER A 91 -17.66 0.63 -5.84
CA SER A 91 -19.10 0.49 -6.04
C SER A 91 -19.54 -0.38 -4.86
N GLY A 92 -20.28 0.22 -3.93
CA GLY A 92 -20.61 -0.29 -2.60
C GLY A 92 -20.81 -1.80 -2.53
N ALA A 93 -19.73 -2.51 -2.22
CA ALA A 93 -19.73 -3.88 -1.71
C ALA A 93 -18.74 -4.02 -0.54
N GLY A 94 -18.39 -2.91 0.10
CA GLY A 94 -17.54 -2.89 1.28
C GLY A 94 -17.43 -1.47 1.79
N SER A 95 -18.53 -1.05 2.41
CA SER A 95 -18.58 0.15 3.21
C SER A 95 -17.40 0.15 4.19
N GLN A 96 -16.86 1.34 4.33
CA GLN A 96 -16.06 1.79 5.45
C GLN A 96 -16.56 1.18 6.77
N ASP A 97 -15.60 0.78 7.60
CA ASP A 97 -15.75 0.18 8.92
C ASP A 97 -16.15 -1.30 8.95
N LEU A 98 -15.19 -2.17 9.26
CA LEU A 98 -15.40 -3.60 9.55
C LEU A 98 -16.35 -3.81 10.74
N ARG A 99 -16.56 -2.78 11.60
CA ARG A 99 -17.54 -2.81 12.69
C ARG A 99 -18.97 -2.53 12.27
N SER A 100 -19.19 -2.00 11.06
CA SER A 100 -20.57 -1.83 10.54
C SER A 100 -21.16 -3.14 9.99
N GLN A 101 -20.39 -4.23 9.99
CA GLN A 101 -20.75 -5.53 9.42
C GLN A 101 -21.13 -6.59 10.48
N PHE A 102 -21.23 -6.21 11.76
CA PHE A 102 -21.68 -7.08 12.86
C PHE A 102 -22.78 -6.41 13.68
#